data_AF-A0A817MX71-F1
#
_entry.id   AF-A0A817MX71-F1
#
_cell.length_a   1.000
_cell.length_b   1.000
_cell.length_c   1.000
_cell.angle_alpha   90.00
_cell.angle_beta   90.00
_cell.angle_gamma   90.00
#
_symmetry.space_group_name_H-M   'P 1'
#
loop_
_entity.id
_entity.type
_entity.pdbx_description
1 polymer ?
#
loop_
_entity_poly.entity_id
_entity_poly.type
_entity_poly.pdbx_seq_one_letter_code
_entity_poly.pdbx_strand_id
1 'polypeptide(L)'
;MICFILLGGIIAVIVVAVLSSTKTMTTIATTKRITTTVSTKSTITTQIASVFTTSTTTTTTETTAVTTIITTSSCSPSCNSQQTCIQSVCLNVGHLAFALTWSQIGDGDIVVTTPNGKAINYQNEGPSSSTDQGILDRDDSDSIGPENIYWSSSSSLPPTGTYYLCFEPYSFNPTISSSNPLTVTYHVVRSSGTILNITKIFTSTLSDSYNCDATSSTLVGSFSYP
;
A
#
# COMPACT_ATOMS: atom_id res chain seq x y z
N MET A 1 46.34 -31.96 -46.33
CA MET A 1 45.46 -32.36 -47.45
C MET A 1 44.06 -32.52 -46.87
N ILE A 2 43.28 -31.44 -46.90
CA ILE A 2 41.93 -31.39 -46.32
C ILE A 2 40.97 -31.31 -47.51
N CYS A 3 40.17 -32.35 -47.65
CA CYS A 3 39.20 -32.55 -48.72
C CYS A 3 37.94 -31.75 -48.38
N PHE A 4 37.59 -30.77 -49.21
CA PHE A 4 36.31 -30.06 -49.14
C PHE A 4 35.29 -30.81 -49.99
N ILE A 5 34.29 -31.41 -49.35
CA ILE A 5 33.08 -31.89 -50.03
C ILE A 5 32.07 -30.74 -49.99
N LEU A 6 31.92 -30.05 -51.12
CA LEU A 6 30.79 -29.15 -51.38
C LEU A 6 29.56 -30.00 -51.69
N LEU A 7 28.65 -30.12 -50.73
CA LEU A 7 27.26 -30.50 -50.99
C LEU A 7 26.42 -29.23 -51.00
N GLY A 8 25.85 -28.93 -52.16
CA GLY A 8 24.95 -27.79 -52.37
C GLY A 8 23.71 -27.90 -51.48
N GLY A 9 23.72 -27.13 -50.40
CA GLY A 9 22.54 -26.86 -49.59
C GLY A 9 21.91 -25.56 -50.05
N ILE A 10 20.65 -25.65 -50.51
CA ILE A 10 19.79 -24.50 -50.77
C ILE A 10 19.69 -23.69 -49.46
N ILE A 11 20.22 -22.48 -49.45
CA ILE A 11 20.05 -21.54 -48.33
C ILE A 11 18.61 -21.02 -48.42
N ALA A 12 17.70 -21.62 -47.65
CA ALA A 12 16.38 -21.07 -47.41
C ALA A 12 16.51 -19.88 -46.46
N VAL A 13 16.46 -18.66 -47.00
CA VAL A 13 16.38 -17.43 -46.20
C VAL A 13 14.96 -17.31 -45.66
N ILE A 14 14.76 -17.69 -44.39
CA ILE A 14 13.51 -17.45 -43.68
C ILE A 14 13.49 -16.00 -43.24
N VAL A 15 12.78 -15.14 -43.97
CA VAL A 15 12.46 -13.79 -43.53
C VAL A 15 11.34 -13.90 -42.49
N VAL A 16 11.70 -13.83 -41.21
CA VAL A 16 10.73 -13.72 -40.12
C VAL A 16 10.26 -12.26 -40.07
N ALA A 17 9.14 -11.97 -40.72
CA ALA A 17 8.46 -10.69 -40.54
C ALA A 17 7.82 -10.67 -39.14
N VAL A 18 8.38 -9.86 -38.24
CA VAL A 18 7.77 -9.58 -36.93
C VAL A 18 6.62 -8.61 -37.16
N LEU A 19 5.39 -9.16 -37.24
CA LEU A 19 4.17 -8.36 -37.23
C LEU A 19 3.93 -7.83 -35.81
N SER A 20 4.37 -6.60 -35.58
CA SER A 20 4.00 -5.81 -34.42
C SER A 20 2.53 -5.38 -34.55
N SER A 21 1.62 -6.08 -33.86
CA SER A 21 0.24 -5.67 -33.71
C SER A 21 0.13 -4.68 -32.55
N THR A 22 0.12 -3.38 -32.84
CA THR A 22 -0.23 -2.35 -31.87
C THR A 22 -1.74 -2.41 -31.59
N LYS A 23 -2.13 -3.11 -30.51
CA LYS A 23 -3.49 -3.02 -29.98
C LYS A 23 -3.63 -1.69 -29.23
N THR A 24 -4.25 -0.71 -29.87
CA THR A 24 -4.70 0.50 -29.19
C THR A 24 -5.79 0.10 -28.19
N MET A 25 -5.45 0.11 -26.90
CA MET A 25 -6.43 -0.04 -25.84
C MET A 25 -7.15 1.30 -25.66
N THR A 26 -8.32 1.44 -26.27
CA THR A 26 -9.22 2.55 -25.98
C THR A 26 -9.86 2.30 -24.62
N THR A 27 -9.36 2.97 -23.58
CA THR A 27 -10.00 2.98 -22.26
C THR A 27 -11.28 3.80 -22.36
N ILE A 28 -12.42 3.12 -22.52
CA ILE A 28 -13.74 3.74 -22.39
C ILE A 28 -13.99 3.94 -20.89
N ALA A 29 -13.79 5.16 -20.41
CA ALA A 29 -14.24 5.57 -19.08
C ALA A 29 -15.78 5.49 -19.04
N THR A 30 -16.30 4.36 -18.57
CA THR A 30 -17.73 4.18 -18.35
C THR A 30 -18.07 4.84 -17.02
N THR A 31 -18.55 6.08 -17.06
CA THR A 31 -19.17 6.73 -15.90
C THR A 31 -20.47 6.01 -15.58
N LYS A 32 -20.40 5.00 -14.71
CA LYS A 32 -21.59 4.37 -14.14
C LYS A 32 -22.19 5.34 -13.11
N ARG A 33 -23.17 6.11 -13.55
CA ARG A 33 -23.98 6.97 -12.68
C ARG A 33 -24.80 6.05 -11.75
N ILE A 34 -24.38 5.93 -10.49
CA ILE A 34 -25.19 5.27 -9.46
C ILE A 34 -26.28 6.28 -9.07
N THR A 35 -27.47 6.10 -9.64
CA THR A 35 -28.66 6.81 -9.19
C THR A 35 -29.21 6.08 -7.97
N THR A 36 -28.93 6.61 -6.78
CA THR A 36 -29.58 6.14 -5.55
C THR A 36 -31.01 6.68 -5.53
N THR A 37 -31.99 5.84 -5.88
CA THR A 37 -33.40 6.17 -5.71
C THR A 37 -33.73 6.10 -4.22
N VAL A 38 -33.79 7.24 -3.55
CA VAL A 38 -34.35 7.35 -2.20
C VAL A 38 -35.87 7.23 -2.32
N SER A 39 -36.42 6.07 -1.96
CA SER A 39 -37.86 5.87 -1.83
C SER A 39 -38.34 6.43 -0.50
N THR A 40 -38.77 7.70 -0.48
CA THR A 40 -39.48 8.29 0.65
C THR A 40 -40.96 7.91 0.60
N LYS A 41 -41.37 6.95 1.43
CA LYS A 41 -42.77 6.81 1.83
C LYS A 41 -42.86 6.49 3.32
N SER A 42 -42.77 7.53 4.14
CA SER A 42 -43.58 7.61 5.36
C SER A 42 -43.65 9.04 5.86
N THR A 43 -44.88 9.47 6.12
CA THR A 43 -45.29 10.79 6.55
C THR A 43 -44.87 11.04 8.00
N ILE A 44 -43.99 12.01 8.24
CA ILE A 44 -43.91 12.72 9.51
C ILE A 44 -43.89 14.22 9.19
N THR A 45 -45.01 14.85 9.52
CA THR A 45 -45.22 16.29 9.50
C THR A 45 -44.44 16.94 10.63
N THR A 46 -43.46 17.81 10.32
CA THR A 46 -43.11 18.98 11.14
C THR A 46 -42.35 19.98 10.27
N GLN A 47 -42.79 21.24 10.33
CA GLN A 47 -42.34 22.36 9.51
C GLN A 47 -40.86 22.68 9.71
N ILE A 48 -40.10 22.85 8.62
CA ILE A 48 -38.86 23.63 8.62
C ILE A 48 -38.85 24.51 7.36
N ALA A 49 -38.71 25.81 7.60
CA ALA A 49 -38.61 26.86 6.60
C ALA A 49 -37.44 26.58 5.65
N SER A 50 -37.71 26.72 4.35
CA SER A 50 -36.72 26.69 3.28
C SER A 50 -35.87 27.96 3.32
N VAL A 51 -34.64 27.85 3.81
CA VAL A 51 -33.57 28.83 3.55
C VAL A 51 -32.89 28.38 2.26
N PHE A 52 -33.10 29.15 1.19
CA PHE A 52 -32.40 28.95 -0.08
C PHE A 52 -31.04 29.65 0.03
N THR A 53 -30.01 28.91 0.41
CA THR A 53 -28.63 29.42 0.42
C THR A 53 -27.97 29.04 -0.90
N THR A 54 -27.63 30.06 -1.69
CA THR A 54 -26.84 29.92 -2.91
C THR A 54 -25.40 29.57 -2.52
N SER A 55 -25.02 28.30 -2.64
CA SER A 55 -23.64 27.86 -2.41
C SER A 55 -22.85 27.93 -3.70
N THR A 56 -21.92 28.88 -3.75
CA THR A 56 -20.88 29.03 -4.76
C THR A 56 -20.01 27.77 -4.76
N THR A 57 -19.93 27.08 -5.90
CA THR A 57 -19.10 25.88 -6.06
C THR A 57 -17.63 26.31 -6.19
N THR A 58 -16.89 26.25 -5.08
CA THR A 58 -15.43 26.31 -5.12
C THR A 58 -14.93 24.90 -5.42
N THR A 59 -14.32 24.73 -6.59
CA THR A 59 -13.67 23.48 -7.01
C THR A 59 -12.36 23.31 -6.23
N THR A 60 -12.44 22.79 -5.00
CA THR A 60 -11.27 22.24 -4.31
C THR A 60 -11.15 20.76 -4.66
N THR A 61 -10.00 20.40 -5.23
CA THR A 61 -9.60 19.02 -5.53
C THR A 61 -9.34 18.29 -4.22
N GLU A 62 -10.39 17.83 -3.54
CA GLU A 62 -10.25 16.93 -2.39
C GLU A 62 -10.08 15.49 -2.91
N THR A 63 -8.87 14.96 -2.73
CA THR A 63 -8.56 13.54 -2.89
C THR A 63 -9.34 12.75 -1.85
N THR A 64 -10.51 12.24 -2.23
CA THR A 64 -11.30 11.34 -1.39
C THR A 64 -10.61 9.99 -1.31
N ALA A 65 -10.14 9.59 -0.12
CA ALA A 65 -9.65 8.25 0.12
C ALA A 65 -10.80 7.23 -0.05
N VAL A 66 -10.68 6.36 -1.05
CA VAL A 66 -11.64 5.28 -1.28
C VAL A 66 -11.27 4.10 -0.39
N THR A 67 -11.97 3.93 0.72
CA THR A 67 -11.82 2.76 1.60
C THR A 67 -12.50 1.55 0.97
N THR A 68 -11.72 0.64 0.39
CA THR A 68 -12.21 -0.65 -0.10
C THR A 68 -12.07 -1.68 1.02
N ILE A 69 -13.18 -2.27 1.47
CA ILE A 69 -13.17 -3.39 2.41
C ILE A 69 -12.90 -4.67 1.59
N ILE A 70 -11.63 -5.09 1.53
CA ILE A 70 -11.25 -6.37 0.93
C ILE A 70 -11.52 -7.48 1.95
N THR A 71 -12.41 -8.40 1.63
CA THR A 71 -12.55 -9.66 2.37
C THR A 71 -11.31 -10.51 2.12
N THR A 72 -10.62 -10.85 3.19
CA THR A 72 -9.22 -11.30 3.27
C THR A 72 -8.90 -12.53 2.43
N SER A 73 -7.73 -12.50 1.79
CA SER A 73 -7.00 -13.71 1.40
C SER A 73 -6.77 -14.56 2.65
N SER A 74 -7.25 -15.80 2.66
CA SER A 74 -7.08 -16.71 3.81
C SER A 74 -5.69 -17.32 3.83
N CYS A 75 -4.99 -17.26 4.97
CA CYS A 75 -3.73 -17.97 5.19
C CYS A 75 -4.00 -19.46 5.39
N SER A 76 -3.07 -20.31 4.94
CA SER A 76 -3.10 -21.76 5.16
C SER A 76 -1.72 -22.24 5.63
N PRO A 77 -1.55 -22.65 6.90
CA PRO A 77 -2.59 -22.74 7.94
C PRO A 77 -3.16 -21.36 8.34
N SER A 78 -4.36 -21.36 8.91
CA SER A 78 -5.01 -20.14 9.39
C SER A 78 -4.20 -19.49 10.50
N CYS A 79 -4.12 -18.17 10.49
CA CYS A 79 -3.49 -17.39 11.54
C CYS A 79 -4.18 -17.60 12.89
N ASN A 80 -3.42 -17.47 13.98
CA ASN A 80 -3.99 -17.53 15.32
C ASN A 80 -4.77 -16.24 15.67
N SER A 81 -5.41 -16.19 16.84
CA SER A 81 -6.26 -15.06 17.26
C SER A 81 -5.53 -13.74 17.51
N GLN A 82 -4.20 -13.75 17.54
CA GLN A 82 -3.33 -12.58 17.71
C GLN A 82 -2.57 -12.26 16.42
N GLN A 83 -3.07 -12.76 15.29
CA GLN A 83 -2.46 -12.57 14.00
C GLN A 83 -3.48 -12.16 12.95
N THR A 84 -3.01 -11.44 11.93
CA THR A 84 -3.77 -11.14 10.72
C THR A 84 -3.09 -11.76 9.51
N CYS A 85 -3.87 -12.12 8.50
CA CYS A 85 -3.34 -12.66 7.25
C CYS A 85 -3.18 -11.55 6.22
N ILE A 86 -1.94 -11.27 5.83
CA ILE A 86 -1.62 -10.31 4.75
C ILE A 86 -0.69 -11.03 3.77
N GLN A 87 -1.10 -11.08 2.50
CA GLN A 87 -0.35 -11.79 1.44
C GLN A 87 0.04 -13.23 1.77
N SER A 88 -0.86 -13.98 2.42
CA SER A 88 -0.63 -15.36 2.88
C SER A 88 0.42 -15.51 3.99
N VAL A 89 0.81 -14.41 4.64
CA VAL A 89 1.69 -14.39 5.82
C VAL A 89 0.87 -14.02 7.05
N CYS A 90 1.05 -14.76 8.13
CA CYS A 90 0.47 -14.44 9.44
C CYS A 90 1.38 -13.48 10.17
N LEU A 91 0.90 -12.26 10.39
CA LEU A 91 1.63 -11.18 11.06
C LEU A 91 1.07 -10.96 12.46
N ASN A 92 1.93 -10.68 13.44
CA ASN A 92 1.44 -10.40 14.78
C ASN A 92 0.66 -9.09 14.78
N VAL A 93 -0.45 -9.11 15.49
CA VAL A 93 -1.25 -7.93 15.78
C VAL A 93 -1.44 -7.82 17.28
N GLY A 94 -1.67 -6.59 17.74
CA GLY A 94 -2.09 -6.35 19.11
C GLY A 94 -3.10 -5.22 19.17
N HIS A 95 -2.80 -4.16 19.92
CA HIS A 95 -3.67 -2.98 19.95
C HIS A 95 -3.71 -2.26 18.60
N LEU A 96 -2.55 -2.19 17.95
CA LEU A 96 -2.33 -1.56 16.65
C LEU A 96 -1.20 -2.32 15.93
N ALA A 97 -1.34 -2.50 14.63
CA ALA A 97 -0.28 -2.97 13.75
C ALA A 97 -0.29 -2.19 12.43
N PHE A 98 0.89 -2.06 11.84
CA PHE A 98 1.14 -1.51 10.53
C PHE A 98 1.91 -2.56 9.75
N ALA A 99 1.27 -3.15 8.74
CA ALA A 99 1.95 -4.02 7.80
C ALA A 99 2.19 -3.28 6.49
N LEU A 100 3.37 -3.41 5.92
CA LEU A 100 3.78 -2.77 4.68
C LEU A 100 3.90 -3.84 3.60
N THR A 101 3.35 -3.58 2.42
CA THR A 101 3.53 -4.43 1.22
C THR A 101 3.81 -3.56 0.01
N TRP A 102 4.44 -4.13 -1.01
CA TRP A 102 4.73 -3.41 -2.25
C TRP A 102 4.52 -4.29 -3.49
N SER A 103 4.59 -3.70 -4.68
CA SER A 103 4.12 -4.32 -5.92
C SER A 103 5.21 -4.98 -6.78
N GLN A 104 6.48 -4.97 -6.34
CA GLN A 104 7.62 -5.48 -7.11
C GLN A 104 8.56 -6.25 -6.20
N ILE A 105 9.28 -7.25 -6.70
CA ILE A 105 10.29 -7.94 -5.88
C ILE A 105 11.42 -6.96 -5.55
N GLY A 106 11.82 -6.89 -4.29
CA GLY A 106 12.89 -6.03 -3.82
C GLY A 106 12.96 -5.96 -2.31
N ASP A 107 13.78 -5.02 -1.85
CA ASP A 107 14.04 -4.71 -0.46
C ASP A 107 13.55 -3.29 -0.17
N GLY A 108 12.60 -3.16 0.74
CA GLY A 108 12.08 -1.87 1.13
C GLY A 108 11.60 -1.88 2.57
N ASP A 109 12.03 -0.87 3.32
CA ASP A 109 11.84 -0.82 4.75
C ASP A 109 10.57 -0.06 5.15
N ILE A 110 9.90 -0.59 6.17
CA ILE A 110 8.85 0.06 6.91
C ILE A 110 9.44 1.09 7.88
N VAL A 111 8.90 2.32 7.82
CA VAL A 111 9.21 3.35 8.81
C VAL A 111 7.91 3.88 9.38
N VAL A 112 7.75 3.77 10.69
CA VAL A 112 6.59 4.34 11.40
C VAL A 112 7.09 5.29 12.46
N THR A 113 6.71 6.57 12.35
CA THR A 113 6.93 7.54 13.42
C THR A 113 5.68 7.65 14.28
N THR A 114 5.87 7.45 15.58
CA THR A 114 4.81 7.55 16.59
C THR A 114 4.39 9.01 16.86
N PRO A 115 3.27 9.23 17.55
CA PRO A 115 2.85 10.56 17.99
C PRO A 115 3.87 11.30 18.87
N ASN A 116 4.74 10.56 19.57
CA ASN A 116 5.82 11.14 20.39
C ASN A 116 7.11 11.43 19.57
N GLY A 117 7.07 11.27 18.25
CA GLY A 117 8.20 11.50 17.35
C GLY A 117 9.25 10.38 17.39
N LYS A 118 8.87 9.16 17.77
CA LYS A 118 9.78 8.00 17.79
C LYS A 118 9.64 7.22 16.50
N ALA A 119 10.71 7.07 15.73
CA ALA A 119 10.71 6.27 14.51
C ALA A 119 11.00 4.80 14.83
N ILE A 120 10.23 3.89 14.24
CA ILE A 120 10.41 2.43 14.32
C ILE A 120 10.74 1.95 12.91
N ASN A 121 11.84 1.22 12.77
CA ASN A 121 12.41 0.71 11.51
C ASN A 121 13.46 -0.37 11.85
N TYR A 122 14.12 -0.95 10.84
CA TYR A 122 15.15 -2.00 11.03
C TYR A 122 16.37 -1.57 11.88
N GLN A 123 16.65 -0.27 12.05
CA GLN A 123 17.70 0.23 12.95
C GLN A 123 17.20 0.47 14.39
N ASN A 124 15.89 0.51 14.61
CA ASN A 124 15.26 0.77 15.90
C ASN A 124 14.01 -0.13 16.04
N GLU A 125 14.25 -1.44 16.10
CA GLU A 125 13.22 -2.48 16.01
C GLU A 125 12.31 -2.56 17.25
N GLY A 126 12.80 -2.15 18.42
CA GLY A 126 12.05 -2.26 19.68
C GLY A 126 11.82 -3.71 20.14
N PRO A 127 10.97 -3.95 21.16
CA PRO A 127 10.26 -2.95 21.97
C PRO A 127 11.19 -2.22 22.93
N SER A 128 11.15 -0.89 22.93
CA SER A 128 11.87 -0.07 23.92
C SER A 128 11.22 1.31 24.08
N SER A 129 11.73 2.12 25.00
CA SER A 129 11.32 3.52 25.13
C SER A 129 11.68 4.37 23.90
N SER A 130 12.62 3.94 23.05
CA SER A 130 12.93 4.61 21.78
C SER A 130 11.95 4.28 20.65
N THR A 131 11.02 3.34 20.85
CA THR A 131 9.96 2.96 19.89
C THR A 131 8.55 3.13 20.45
N ASP A 132 8.40 3.78 21.61
CA ASP A 132 7.17 3.76 22.41
C ASP A 132 6.61 2.33 22.57
N GLN A 133 7.51 1.37 22.80
CA GLN A 133 7.23 -0.06 22.92
C GLN A 133 6.68 -0.75 21.67
N GLY A 134 6.66 -0.09 20.51
CA GLY A 134 6.37 -0.75 19.23
C GLY A 134 7.49 -1.69 18.83
N ILE A 135 7.15 -2.74 18.07
CA ILE A 135 8.03 -3.86 17.71
C ILE A 135 8.00 -4.04 16.20
N LEU A 136 9.16 -4.01 15.53
CA LEU A 136 9.34 -4.57 14.20
C LEU A 136 9.45 -6.09 14.34
N ASP A 137 8.48 -6.85 13.84
CA ASP A 137 8.45 -8.31 14.00
C ASP A 137 8.77 -9.08 12.73
N ARG A 138 8.82 -8.38 11.59
CA ARG A 138 9.20 -8.93 10.30
C ARG A 138 9.84 -7.86 9.42
N ASP A 139 11.02 -8.21 8.92
CA ASP A 139 11.83 -7.52 7.92
C ASP A 139 11.90 -8.46 6.70
N ASP A 140 11.59 -7.94 5.51
CA ASP A 140 11.48 -8.71 4.27
C ASP A 140 12.32 -8.06 3.16
N SER A 141 13.48 -8.65 2.87
CA SER A 141 14.53 -8.02 2.05
C SER A 141 14.63 -8.55 0.60
N ASP A 142 13.78 -9.50 0.20
CA ASP A 142 13.90 -10.12 -1.12
C ASP A 142 12.58 -10.47 -1.82
N SER A 143 11.45 -10.00 -1.28
CA SER A 143 10.13 -10.31 -1.84
C SER A 143 9.26 -9.06 -2.06
N ILE A 144 7.95 -9.16 -1.84
CA ILE A 144 6.97 -8.08 -2.01
C ILE A 144 6.44 -7.56 -0.65
N GLY A 145 7.20 -7.85 0.41
CA GLY A 145 6.75 -7.81 1.78
C GLY A 145 5.96 -9.07 2.18
N PRO A 146 5.26 -9.05 3.32
CA PRO A 146 5.09 -7.89 4.20
C PRO A 146 6.23 -7.67 5.19
N GLU A 147 6.48 -6.40 5.52
CA GLU A 147 7.09 -6.00 6.80
C GLU A 147 6.01 -5.60 7.80
N ASN A 148 6.27 -5.67 9.10
CA ASN A 148 5.25 -5.37 10.11
C ASN A 148 5.78 -4.77 11.41
N ILE A 149 5.08 -3.75 11.89
CA ILE A 149 5.29 -3.12 13.19
C ILE A 149 4.01 -3.26 14.02
N TYR A 150 4.11 -3.68 15.27
CA TYR A 150 2.94 -3.84 16.14
C TYR A 150 3.19 -3.46 17.61
N TRP A 151 2.10 -3.19 18.32
CA TRP A 151 2.07 -3.04 19.78
C TRP A 151 1.32 -4.21 20.38
N SER A 152 2.05 -5.09 21.08
CA SER A 152 1.49 -6.29 21.70
C SER A 152 0.33 -5.97 22.64
N SER A 153 -0.73 -6.79 22.58
CA SER A 153 -1.88 -6.70 23.48
C SER A 153 -1.56 -7.05 24.95
N SER A 154 -0.39 -7.62 25.22
CA SER A 154 0.02 -8.06 26.55
C SER A 154 0.94 -7.09 27.29
N SER A 155 1.52 -6.09 26.61
CA SER A 155 2.57 -5.24 27.20
C SER A 155 2.19 -3.77 27.32
N SER A 156 1.75 -3.15 26.23
CA SER A 156 1.77 -1.68 26.11
C SER A 156 0.77 -1.17 25.09
N LEU A 157 0.00 -0.17 25.51
CA LEU A 157 -0.87 0.57 24.61
C LEU A 157 -0.01 1.46 23.68
N PRO A 158 -0.30 1.49 22.37
CA PRO A 158 0.28 2.47 21.46
C PRO A 158 -0.10 3.89 21.90
N PRO A 159 0.80 4.89 21.80
CA PRO A 159 0.45 6.27 22.06
C PRO A 159 -0.74 6.75 21.22
N THR A 160 -1.58 7.59 21.80
CA THR A 160 -2.69 8.23 21.06
C THR A 160 -2.16 9.39 20.23
N GLY A 161 -2.79 9.65 19.07
CA GLY A 161 -2.40 10.72 18.17
C GLY A 161 -2.04 10.24 16.77
N THR A 162 -1.30 11.09 16.04
CA THR A 162 -0.97 10.88 14.63
C THR A 162 0.34 10.13 14.45
N TYR A 163 0.26 9.04 13.70
CA TYR A 163 1.40 8.28 13.20
C TYR A 163 1.71 8.73 11.77
N TYR A 164 2.99 8.80 11.42
CA TYR A 164 3.44 8.96 10.03
C TYR A 164 3.98 7.63 9.51
N LEU A 165 3.63 7.30 8.28
CA LEU A 165 3.91 6.01 7.64
C LEU A 165 4.75 6.29 6.39
N CYS A 166 6.02 5.89 6.39
CA CYS A 166 6.96 6.16 5.31
C CYS A 166 7.62 4.87 4.80
N PHE A 167 7.97 4.88 3.52
CA PHE A 167 8.57 3.74 2.85
C PHE A 167 9.98 4.09 2.36
N GLU A 168 10.99 3.37 2.83
CA GLU A 168 12.38 3.57 2.42
C GLU A 168 12.81 2.46 1.46
N PRO A 169 12.85 2.69 0.13
CA PRO A 169 13.34 1.70 -0.81
C PRO A 169 14.86 1.50 -0.67
N TYR A 170 15.28 0.27 -0.41
CA TYR A 170 16.71 -0.08 -0.36
C TYR A 170 17.21 -0.60 -1.72
N SER A 171 16.59 -1.66 -2.26
CA SER A 171 17.06 -2.33 -3.48
C SER A 171 15.92 -2.92 -4.31
N PHE A 172 15.72 -2.39 -5.52
CA PHE A 172 14.67 -2.86 -6.44
C PHE A 172 15.22 -3.16 -7.83
N ASN A 173 14.77 -4.28 -8.41
CA ASN A 173 15.06 -4.65 -9.78
C ASN A 173 13.77 -5.07 -10.51
N PRO A 174 13.27 -4.28 -11.47
CA PRO A 174 13.88 -3.06 -12.01
C PRO A 174 13.87 -1.87 -11.03
N THR A 175 14.78 -0.92 -11.22
CA THR A 175 14.82 0.31 -10.41
C THR A 175 13.53 1.12 -10.54
N ILE A 176 13.07 1.67 -9.40
CA ILE A 176 11.86 2.49 -9.31
C ILE A 176 12.01 3.73 -10.20
N SER A 177 11.08 3.90 -11.13
CA SER A 177 11.07 5.01 -12.09
C SER A 177 9.65 5.28 -12.58
N SER A 178 9.45 6.34 -13.37
CA SER A 178 8.16 6.59 -14.03
C SER A 178 7.74 5.47 -14.98
N SER A 179 8.70 4.74 -15.56
CA SER A 179 8.45 3.57 -16.42
C SER A 179 8.25 2.28 -15.63
N ASN A 180 8.77 2.19 -14.40
CA ASN A 180 8.59 1.06 -13.48
C ASN A 180 8.13 1.56 -12.11
N PRO A 181 6.87 2.04 -12.00
CA PRO A 181 6.37 2.62 -10.76
C PRO A 181 6.17 1.55 -9.68
N LEU A 182 6.50 1.88 -8.43
CA LEU A 182 6.29 1.00 -7.28
C LEU A 182 5.03 1.44 -6.53
N THR A 183 4.06 0.53 -6.40
CA THR A 183 2.90 0.75 -5.53
C THR A 183 3.20 0.17 -4.16
N VAL A 184 3.02 0.99 -3.13
CA VAL A 184 3.26 0.64 -1.73
C VAL A 184 1.95 0.79 -0.97
N THR A 185 1.63 -0.19 -0.13
CA THR A 185 0.40 -0.20 0.68
C THR A 185 0.72 -0.53 2.13
N TYR A 186 0.36 0.39 3.02
CA TYR A 186 0.21 0.14 4.45
C TYR A 186 -1.17 -0.43 4.73
N HIS A 187 -1.20 -1.54 5.46
CA HIS A 187 -2.38 -2.15 6.06
C HIS A 187 -2.37 -1.81 7.55
N VAL A 188 -3.23 -0.88 7.96
CA VAL A 188 -3.39 -0.51 9.36
C VAL A 188 -4.40 -1.45 9.99
N VAL A 189 -3.96 -2.23 10.97
CA VAL A 189 -4.78 -3.27 11.61
C VAL A 189 -5.00 -2.92 13.08
N ARG A 190 -6.27 -2.84 13.47
CA ARG A 190 -6.67 -2.63 14.88
C ARG A 190 -7.03 -3.96 15.53
N SER A 191 -7.07 -3.99 16.86
CA SER A 191 -7.54 -5.15 17.64
C SER A 191 -8.95 -5.63 17.27
N SER A 192 -9.78 -4.77 16.68
CA SER A 192 -11.10 -5.13 16.12
C SER A 192 -11.04 -5.99 14.86
N GLY A 193 -9.84 -6.24 14.31
CA GLY A 193 -9.65 -6.87 13.00
C GLY A 193 -9.95 -5.94 11.82
N THR A 194 -10.25 -4.66 12.06
CA THR A 194 -10.47 -3.69 10.99
C THR A 194 -9.16 -3.38 10.29
N ILE A 195 -9.15 -3.53 8.96
CA ILE A 195 -8.01 -3.20 8.10
C ILE A 195 -8.36 -1.93 7.33
N LEU A 196 -7.50 -0.92 7.45
CA LEU A 196 -7.51 0.29 6.61
C LEU A 196 -6.27 0.28 5.72
N ASN A 197 -6.47 0.44 4.41
CA ASN A 197 -5.37 0.49 3.46
C ASN A 197 -5.02 1.94 3.11
N ILE A 198 -3.74 2.27 3.20
CA ILE A 198 -3.18 3.55 2.76
C ILE A 198 -2.13 3.24 1.70
N THR A 199 -2.35 3.74 0.48
CA THR A 199 -1.55 3.38 -0.69
C THR A 199 -0.91 4.63 -1.32
N LYS A 200 0.35 4.51 -1.75
CA LYS A 200 1.07 5.52 -2.54
C LYS A 200 1.80 4.85 -3.70
N ILE A 201 1.99 5.60 -4.79
CA ILE A 201 2.81 5.20 -5.93
C ILE A 201 4.09 6.04 -5.93
N PHE A 202 5.24 5.36 -5.99
CA PHE A 202 6.55 5.97 -6.16
C PHE A 202 7.02 5.81 -7.61
N THR A 203 7.49 6.91 -8.20
CA THR A 203 8.00 6.96 -9.59
C THR A 203 9.49 7.30 -9.65
N SER A 204 10.18 7.25 -8.52
CA SER A 204 11.62 7.44 -8.37
C SER A 204 12.07 6.81 -7.05
N THR A 205 13.32 6.37 -6.97
CA THR A 205 13.95 6.03 -5.68
C THR A 205 14.12 7.30 -4.85
N LEU A 206 13.55 7.31 -3.66
CA LEU A 206 13.65 8.38 -2.67
C LEU A 206 14.21 7.77 -1.38
N SER A 207 14.93 8.55 -0.58
CA SER A 207 15.31 8.14 0.77
C SER A 207 15.48 9.36 1.65
N ASP A 208 14.94 9.29 2.86
CA ASP A 208 15.07 10.34 3.87
C ASP A 208 15.89 9.84 5.07
N SER A 209 16.72 8.79 4.89
CA SER A 209 17.52 8.17 5.96
C SER A 209 16.67 7.75 7.17
N TYR A 210 15.49 7.18 6.91
CA TYR A 210 14.52 6.75 7.91
C TYR A 210 13.91 7.90 8.75
N ASN A 211 14.06 9.16 8.32
CA ASN A 211 13.29 10.26 8.87
C ASN A 211 11.87 10.22 8.30
N CYS A 212 10.88 10.02 9.15
CA CYS A 212 9.48 9.95 8.73
C CYS A 212 8.63 11.00 9.45
N ASP A 213 8.20 12.02 8.71
CA ASP A 213 7.28 13.06 9.17
C ASP A 213 6.35 13.52 8.04
N ALA A 214 5.53 14.55 8.31
CA ALA A 214 4.55 15.08 7.35
C ALA A 214 5.17 15.66 6.05
N THR A 215 6.47 15.92 6.04
CA THR A 215 7.22 16.53 4.96
C THR A 215 8.18 15.58 4.24
N SER A 216 8.37 14.36 4.78
CA SER A 216 9.20 13.32 4.17
C SER A 216 8.78 13.04 2.72
N SER A 217 9.76 12.97 1.83
CA SER A 217 9.59 12.54 0.45
C SER A 217 9.11 11.08 0.38
N THR A 218 9.49 10.27 1.37
CA THR A 218 9.10 8.87 1.55
C THR A 218 7.72 8.67 2.22
N LEU A 219 7.02 9.74 2.63
CA LEU A 219 5.72 9.66 3.30
C LEU A 219 4.66 8.99 2.42
N VAL A 220 4.11 7.85 2.87
CA VAL A 220 2.97 7.16 2.25
C VAL A 220 1.65 7.76 2.73
N GLY A 221 1.55 8.06 4.02
CA GLY A 221 0.39 8.73 4.60
C GLY A 221 0.49 8.83 6.12
N SER A 222 -0.62 9.19 6.75
CA SER A 222 -0.72 9.29 8.20
C SER A 222 -1.96 8.59 8.74
N PHE A 223 -1.94 8.24 10.02
CA PHE A 223 -3.03 7.57 10.69
C PHE A 223 -3.20 8.09 12.11
N SER A 224 -4.43 8.47 12.47
CA SER A 224 -4.76 8.91 13.83
C SER A 224 -5.33 7.76 14.66
N TYR A 225 -4.64 7.43 15.75
CA TYR A 225 -5.07 6.44 16.74
C TYR A 225 -5.77 7.16 17.92
N PRO A 226 -6.98 6.74 18.29
CA PRO A 226 -7.78 7.40 19.34
C PRO A 226 -7.24 7.16 20.76
#